data_AF-A0A941UHE9-F1
#
_entry.id   AF-A0A941UHE9-F1
#
_cell.length_a   1.000
_cell.length_b   1.000
_cell.length_c   1.000
_cell.angle_alpha   90.00
_cell.angle_beta   90.00
_cell.angle_gamma   90.00
#
_symmetry.space_group_name_H-M   'P 1'
#
loop_
_entity.id
_entity.type
_entity.pdbx_description
1 polymer ?
#
loop_
_entity_poly.entity_id
_entity_poly.type
_entity_poly.pdbx_seq_one_letter_code
_entity_poly.pdbx_strand_id
1 'polypeptide(L)'
;MKGIYVLILVVLSLGIMTAPHAYAEDVNPCEKDIAKFCKNIEPGDGQILKCLTLHEKDVTPSCRKQLSHIEKAVEEVQNACADDYAIFCSSVLPGQGRIAACLEKNQKVLTPKCKENLAAVKQKAKEIQEQMKKK
;
A
#
# COMPACT_ATOMS: atom_id res chain seq x y z
N MET A 1 -46.20 -11.50 -17.48
CA MET A 1 -45.81 -10.93 -16.16
C MET A 1 -45.93 -11.89 -14.98
N LYS A 2 -46.71 -12.97 -15.03
CA LYS A 2 -46.72 -13.99 -13.95
C LYS A 2 -45.55 -15.00 -14.02
N GLY A 3 -44.97 -15.22 -15.20
CA GLY A 3 -43.84 -16.15 -15.39
C GLY A 3 -42.48 -15.66 -14.86
N ILE A 4 -42.25 -14.34 -14.83
CA ILE A 4 -41.02 -13.75 -14.25
C ILE A 4 -40.99 -13.95 -12.73
N TYR A 5 -42.14 -13.85 -12.06
CA TYR A 5 -42.23 -14.03 -10.61
C TYR A 5 -41.96 -15.48 -10.18
N VAL A 6 -42.31 -16.45 -11.02
CA VAL A 6 -42.04 -17.88 -10.80
C VAL A 6 -40.54 -18.17 -10.90
N LEU A 7 -39.82 -17.54 -11.85
CA LEU A 7 -38.37 -17.68 -11.98
C LEU A 7 -37.61 -17.13 -10.77
N ILE A 8 -38.07 -16.01 -10.19
CA ILE A 8 -37.46 -15.40 -9.00
C ILE A 8 -37.65 -16.30 -7.76
N LEU A 9 -38.80 -16.95 -7.62
CA LEU A 9 -39.09 -17.83 -6.49
C LEU A 9 -38.37 -19.19 -6.57
N VAL A 10 -38.11 -19.72 -7.78
CA VAL A 10 -37.35 -20.96 -8.00
C VAL A 10 -35.86 -20.79 -7.65
N VAL A 11 -35.30 -19.60 -7.87
CA VAL A 11 -33.93 -19.27 -7.50
C VAL A 11 -33.76 -19.22 -5.97
N LEU A 12 -34.80 -18.84 -5.23
CA LEU A 12 -34.81 -18.84 -3.76
C LEU A 12 -34.89 -20.25 -3.12
N SER A 13 -35.44 -21.24 -3.83
CA SER A 13 -35.65 -22.60 -3.29
C SER A 13 -34.60 -23.65 -3.70
N LEU A 14 -33.74 -23.35 -4.69
CA LEU A 14 -32.75 -24.31 -5.21
C LEU A 14 -31.35 -24.22 -4.55
N GLY A 15 -31.18 -23.50 -3.44
CA GLY A 15 -29.91 -23.51 -2.72
C GLY A 15 -28.75 -23.01 -3.59
N ILE A 16 -28.85 -21.76 -4.05
CA ILE A 16 -27.73 -21.04 -4.66
C ILE A 16 -26.54 -21.20 -3.71
N MET A 17 -25.46 -21.86 -4.16
CA MET A 17 -24.14 -21.64 -3.60
C MET A 17 -23.80 -20.17 -3.89
N THR A 18 -24.31 -19.27 -3.05
CA THR A 18 -23.60 -18.04 -2.82
C THR A 18 -22.31 -18.51 -2.16
N ALA A 19 -21.24 -18.57 -2.95
CA ALA A 19 -19.91 -18.59 -2.36
C ALA A 19 -19.95 -17.46 -1.31
N PRO A 20 -19.65 -17.73 -0.04
CA PRO A 20 -19.56 -16.65 0.93
C PRO A 20 -18.65 -15.61 0.29
N HIS A 21 -19.17 -14.41 0.09
CA HIS A 21 -18.36 -13.28 -0.30
C HIS A 21 -17.49 -12.98 0.92
N ALA A 22 -16.44 -13.77 1.09
CA ALA A 22 -15.43 -13.63 2.13
C ALA A 22 -14.15 -13.11 1.47
N TYR A 23 -14.29 -12.02 0.73
CA TYR A 23 -13.22 -11.04 0.66
C TYR A 23 -13.72 -9.88 1.49
N ALA A 24 -13.41 -9.91 2.79
CA ALA A 24 -13.27 -8.64 3.48
C ALA A 24 -12.24 -7.87 2.66
N GLU A 25 -12.66 -6.77 2.04
CA GLU A 25 -11.79 -5.85 1.33
C GLU A 25 -10.93 -5.18 2.40
N ASP A 26 -9.84 -5.86 2.73
CA ASP A 26 -8.88 -5.45 3.74
C ASP A 26 -8.09 -4.29 3.13
N VAL A 27 -8.53 -3.05 3.43
CA VAL A 27 -7.91 -1.80 2.99
C VAL A 27 -6.42 -1.78 3.35
N ASN A 28 -6.03 -2.60 4.34
CA ASN A 28 -4.65 -2.94 4.64
C ASN A 28 -4.50 -4.46 4.87
N PRO A 29 -3.93 -5.23 3.92
CA PRO A 29 -3.78 -6.69 4.05
C PRO A 29 -2.88 -7.13 5.22
N CYS A 30 -2.21 -6.19 5.89
CA CYS A 30 -1.37 -6.41 7.07
C CYS A 30 -2.05 -6.06 8.40
N GLU A 31 -3.31 -5.62 8.43
CA GLU A 31 -3.96 -5.12 9.66
C GLU A 31 -3.89 -6.14 10.81
N LYS A 32 -4.24 -7.39 10.52
CA LYS A 32 -4.20 -8.50 11.51
C LYS A 32 -2.78 -8.81 11.97
N ASP A 33 -1.82 -8.74 11.06
CA ASP A 33 -0.42 -8.99 11.34
C ASP A 33 0.19 -7.88 12.21
N ILE A 34 -0.20 -6.62 11.96
CA ILE A 34 0.18 -5.48 12.80
C ILE A 34 -0.32 -5.67 14.23
N ALA A 35 -1.60 -6.03 14.40
CA ALA A 35 -2.18 -6.25 15.72
C ALA A 35 -1.52 -7.42 16.48
N LYS A 36 -1.09 -8.46 15.75
CA LYS A 36 -0.46 -9.64 16.32
C LYS A 36 1.01 -9.41 16.71
N PHE A 37 1.80 -8.81 15.82
CA PHE A 37 3.25 -8.74 15.95
C PHE A 37 3.76 -7.35 16.38
N CYS A 38 3.08 -6.28 15.98
CA CYS A 38 3.62 -4.91 16.04
C CYS A 38 2.80 -3.97 16.94
N LYS A 39 1.97 -4.48 17.85
CA LYS A 39 1.05 -3.70 18.70
C LYS A 39 1.70 -2.62 19.57
N ASN A 40 2.98 -2.76 19.90
CA ASN A 40 3.74 -1.84 20.77
C ASN A 40 4.67 -0.92 19.96
N ILE A 41 4.57 -0.94 18.63
CA ILE A 41 5.41 -0.12 17.76
C ILE A 41 4.69 1.19 17.48
N GLU A 42 5.38 2.29 17.74
CA GLU A 42 4.85 3.62 17.43
C GLU A 42 4.74 3.80 15.91
N PRO A 43 3.55 4.17 15.39
CA PRO A 43 3.37 4.44 13.98
C PRO A 43 4.25 5.59 13.49
N GLY A 44 4.60 5.57 12.21
CA GLY A 44 5.46 6.57 11.59
C GLY A 44 6.87 6.03 11.32
N ASP A 45 7.63 6.83 10.57
CA ASP A 45 9.05 6.61 10.23
C ASP A 45 9.39 5.20 9.69
N GLY A 46 8.39 4.48 9.16
CA GLY A 46 8.54 3.12 8.66
C GLY A 46 8.70 2.06 9.76
N GLN A 47 8.46 2.37 11.04
CA GLN A 47 8.70 1.42 12.14
C GLN A 47 7.78 0.19 12.07
N ILE A 48 6.50 0.37 11.73
CA ILE A 48 5.56 -0.73 11.53
C ILE A 48 6.01 -1.62 10.37
N LEU A 49 6.44 -1.03 9.26
CA LEU A 49 6.95 -1.77 8.11
C LEU A 49 8.19 -2.60 8.51
N LYS A 50 9.13 -1.99 9.23
CA LYS A 50 10.33 -2.68 9.75
C LYS A 50 9.96 -3.85 10.67
N CYS A 51 8.98 -3.65 11.56
CA CYS A 51 8.49 -4.72 12.43
C CYS A 51 7.88 -5.88 11.62
N LEU A 52 7.06 -5.58 10.61
CA LEU A 52 6.45 -6.61 9.75
C LEU A 52 7.50 -7.36 8.95
N THR A 53 8.57 -6.71 8.46
CA THR A 53 9.69 -7.37 7.78
C THR A 53 10.46 -8.32 8.71
N LEU A 54 10.59 -8.02 10.01
CA LEU A 54 11.17 -8.96 10.98
C LEU A 54 10.31 -10.24 11.15
N HIS A 55 9.02 -10.14 10.85
CA HIS A 55 8.05 -11.24 10.91
C HIS A 55 7.61 -11.71 9.51
N GLU A 56 8.37 -11.42 8.45
CA GLU A 56 7.96 -11.67 7.06
C GLU A 56 7.47 -13.11 6.84
N LYS A 57 8.11 -14.08 7.51
CA LYS A 57 7.77 -15.51 7.41
C LYS A 57 6.52 -15.91 8.21
N ASP A 58 6.12 -15.09 9.18
CA ASP A 58 5.03 -15.35 10.13
C ASP A 58 3.77 -14.54 9.82
N VAL A 59 3.87 -13.49 8.99
CA VAL A 59 2.72 -12.72 8.52
C VAL A 59 1.88 -13.49 7.50
N THR A 60 0.64 -13.06 7.32
CA THR A 60 -0.27 -13.63 6.31
C THR A 60 0.31 -13.53 4.88
N PRO A 61 -0.05 -14.45 3.96
CA PRO A 61 0.41 -14.38 2.57
C PRO A 61 0.03 -13.07 1.86
N SER A 62 -1.14 -12.51 2.17
CA SER A 62 -1.60 -11.21 1.67
C SER A 62 -0.70 -10.08 2.16
N CYS A 63 -0.36 -10.06 3.45
CA CYS A 63 0.56 -9.07 3.99
C CYS A 63 1.96 -9.22 3.39
N ARG A 64 2.51 -10.43 3.32
CA ARG A 64 3.84 -10.69 2.73
C ARG A 64 3.93 -10.18 1.30
N LYS A 65 2.89 -10.43 0.49
CA LYS A 65 2.81 -9.89 -0.87
C LYS A 65 2.82 -8.37 -0.87
N GLN A 66 2.08 -7.73 0.03
CA GLN A 66 2.09 -6.28 0.16
C GLN A 66 3.46 -5.74 0.58
N LEU A 67 4.14 -6.39 1.53
CA LEU A 67 5.49 -6.03 1.96
C LEU A 67 6.48 -6.05 0.80
N SER A 68 6.47 -7.12 -0.01
CA SER A 68 7.37 -7.21 -1.17
C SER A 68 7.10 -6.13 -2.22
N HIS A 69 5.83 -5.75 -2.43
CA HIS A 69 5.50 -4.62 -3.30
C HIS A 69 6.01 -3.28 -2.75
N ILE A 70 5.93 -3.06 -1.43
CA ILE A 70 6.44 -1.85 -0.78
C ILE A 70 7.96 -1.81 -0.86
N GLU A 71 8.64 -2.90 -0.53
CA GLU A 71 10.11 -3.00 -0.57
C GLU A 71 10.64 -2.69 -1.97
N LYS A 72 10.03 -3.29 -3.00
CA LYS A 72 10.39 -3.02 -4.39
C LYS A 72 10.18 -1.56 -4.77
N ALA A 73 9.05 -0.96 -4.38
CA ALA A 73 8.79 0.44 -4.69
C ALA A 73 9.77 1.40 -3.99
N VAL A 74 10.17 1.07 -2.75
CA VAL A 74 11.19 1.83 -2.01
C VAL A 74 12.55 1.71 -2.68
N GLU A 75 12.95 0.50 -3.07
CA GLU A 75 14.20 0.24 -3.77
C GLU A 75 14.27 0.99 -5.11
N GLU A 76 13.21 0.94 -5.90
CA GLU A 76 13.12 1.65 -7.19
C GLU A 76 13.34 3.16 -7.01
N VAL A 77 12.69 3.78 -6.02
CA VAL A 77 12.88 5.21 -5.73
C VAL A 77 14.28 5.49 -5.20
N GLN A 78 14.79 4.68 -4.26
CA GLN A 78 16.12 4.86 -3.70
C GLN A 78 17.19 4.80 -4.80
N ASN A 79 17.13 3.79 -5.67
CA ASN A 79 18.07 3.63 -6.79
C ASN A 79 17.89 4.70 -7.88
N ALA A 80 16.69 5.24 -8.04
CA ALA A 80 16.42 6.32 -8.99
C ALA A 80 16.89 7.69 -8.49
N CYS A 81 16.83 7.91 -7.17
CA CYS A 81 17.04 9.21 -6.55
C CYS A 81 18.30 9.28 -5.67
N ALA A 82 19.16 8.24 -5.64
CA ALA A 82 20.31 8.17 -4.74
C ALA A 82 21.25 9.39 -4.86
N ASP A 83 21.64 9.74 -6.08
CA ASP A 83 22.56 10.86 -6.33
C ASP A 83 21.88 12.20 -6.00
N ASP A 84 20.64 12.38 -6.43
CA ASP A 84 19.84 13.57 -6.14
C ASP A 84 19.64 13.76 -4.63
N TYR A 85 19.38 12.67 -3.90
CA TYR A 85 19.28 12.69 -2.45
C TYR A 85 20.61 13.10 -1.81
N ALA A 86 21.73 12.52 -2.24
CA ALA A 86 23.05 12.83 -1.68
C ALA A 86 23.40 14.33 -1.84
N ILE A 87 23.07 14.90 -2.99
CA ILE A 87 23.35 16.32 -3.32
C ILE A 87 22.39 17.26 -2.58
N PHE A 88 21.08 16.99 -2.61
CA PHE A 88 20.07 17.97 -2.20
C PHE A 88 19.44 17.72 -0.83
N CYS A 89 19.48 16.47 -0.33
CA CYS A 89 18.63 16.03 0.79
C CYS A 89 19.38 15.21 1.86
N SER A 90 20.71 15.11 1.81
CA SER A 90 21.52 14.27 2.73
C SER A 90 21.42 14.66 4.21
N SER A 91 21.08 15.92 4.50
CA SER A 91 20.86 16.40 5.88
C SER A 91 19.41 16.22 6.37
N VAL A 92 18.53 15.65 5.56
CA VAL A 92 17.11 15.45 5.91
C VAL A 92 16.95 14.16 6.71
N LEU A 93 16.39 14.29 7.91
CA LEU A 93 16.06 13.13 8.74
C LEU A 93 15.00 12.24 8.04
N PRO A 94 15.23 10.91 7.96
CA PRO A 94 14.28 9.99 7.33
C PRO A 94 12.97 9.93 8.11
N GLY A 95 11.91 9.46 7.45
CA GLY A 95 10.59 9.30 8.05
C GLY A 95 9.61 10.45 7.78
N GLN A 96 8.34 10.24 8.11
CA GLN A 96 7.20 11.15 7.86
C GLN A 96 7.14 11.79 6.45
N GLY A 97 7.70 11.12 5.44
CA GLY A 97 7.76 11.67 4.08
C GLY A 97 8.71 12.87 3.90
N ARG A 98 9.57 13.20 4.88
CA ARG A 98 10.46 14.36 4.82
C ARG A 98 11.41 14.34 3.61
N ILE A 99 11.99 13.18 3.32
CA ILE A 99 12.88 13.00 2.16
C ILE A 99 12.10 13.21 0.85
N ALA A 100 10.90 12.65 0.73
CA ALA A 100 10.04 12.85 -0.42
C ALA A 100 9.70 14.34 -0.60
N ALA A 101 9.35 15.05 0.47
CA ALA A 101 9.10 16.48 0.44
C ALA A 101 10.35 17.29 0.01
N CYS A 102 11.54 16.89 0.45
CA CYS A 102 12.80 17.50 0.01
C CYS A 102 13.04 17.31 -1.49
N LEU A 103 12.86 16.08 -2.00
CA LEU A 103 12.98 15.79 -3.43
C LEU A 103 11.94 16.58 -4.24
N GLU A 104 10.69 16.62 -3.79
CA GLU A 104 9.64 17.42 -4.44
C GLU A 104 9.98 18.92 -4.51
N LYS A 105 10.54 19.49 -3.44
CA LYS A 105 11.00 20.89 -3.43
C LYS A 105 12.09 21.14 -4.48
N ASN A 106 12.94 20.15 -4.72
CA ASN A 106 14.04 20.21 -5.68
C ASN A 106 13.68 19.65 -7.07
N GLN A 107 12.42 19.31 -7.35
CA GLN A 107 11.98 18.62 -8.58
C GLN A 107 12.46 19.24 -9.90
N LYS A 108 12.76 20.55 -9.92
CA LYS A 108 13.25 21.25 -11.11
C LYS A 108 14.67 20.84 -11.48
N VAL A 109 15.51 20.54 -10.48
CA VAL A 109 16.94 20.26 -10.64
C VAL A 109 17.30 18.77 -10.50
N LEU A 110 16.34 17.91 -10.14
CA LEU A 110 16.58 16.47 -10.06
C LEU A 110 16.94 15.87 -11.44
N THR A 111 17.57 14.70 -11.43
CA THR A 111 17.75 13.89 -12.63
C THR A 111 16.41 13.43 -13.22
N PRO A 112 16.31 13.19 -14.54
CA PRO A 112 15.08 12.66 -15.16
C PRO A 112 14.61 11.35 -14.51
N LYS A 113 15.55 10.44 -14.20
CA LYS A 113 15.28 9.16 -13.55
C LYS A 113 14.57 9.33 -12.21
N CYS A 114 15.06 10.24 -11.36
CA CYS A 114 14.42 10.51 -10.08
C CYS A 114 13.03 11.17 -10.25
N LYS A 115 12.87 12.12 -11.19
CA LYS A 115 11.56 12.77 -11.44
C LYS A 115 10.50 11.77 -11.86
N GLU A 116 10.82 10.87 -12.77
CA GLU A 116 9.90 9.84 -13.27
C GLU A 116 9.44 8.91 -12.16
N ASN A 117 10.37 8.43 -11.33
CA ASN A 117 10.06 7.54 -10.21
C ASN A 117 9.26 8.25 -9.10
N LEU A 118 9.61 9.51 -8.79
CA LEU A 118 8.87 10.31 -7.82
C LEU A 118 7.44 10.58 -8.30
N ALA A 119 7.25 10.87 -9.58
CA ALA A 119 5.92 11.04 -10.18
C ALA A 119 5.10 9.73 -10.15
N ALA A 120 5.72 8.60 -10.47
CA ALA A 120 5.07 7.29 -10.43
C ALA A 120 4.57 6.94 -9.01
N VAL A 121 5.40 7.17 -7.98
CA VAL A 121 4.99 6.92 -6.58
C VAL A 121 3.93 7.91 -6.13
N LYS A 122 4.05 9.19 -6.50
CA LYS A 122 3.02 10.20 -6.20
C LYS A 122 1.66 9.84 -6.81
N GLN A 123 1.66 9.31 -8.02
CA GLN A 123 0.44 8.85 -8.69
C GLN A 123 -0.19 7.65 -7.96
N LYS A 124 0.61 6.63 -7.63
CA LYS A 124 0.13 5.49 -6.83
C LYS A 124 -0.42 5.92 -5.46
N ALA A 125 0.23 6.88 -4.79
CA ALA A 125 -0.24 7.41 -3.51
C ALA A 125 -1.60 8.11 -3.64
N LYS A 126 -1.84 8.86 -4.72
CA LYS A 126 -3.14 9.47 -4.99
C LYS A 126 -4.23 8.42 -5.21
N GLU A 127 -3.93 7.36 -5.96
CA GLU A 127 -4.86 6.26 -6.21
C GLU A 127 -5.27 5.58 -4.90
N ILE A 128 -4.31 5.30 -4.01
CA ILE A 128 -4.59 4.75 -2.67
C ILE A 128 -5.45 5.72 -1.86
N GLN A 129 -5.13 7.01 -1.86
CA GLN A 129 -5.91 8.02 -1.16
C GLN A 129 -7.35 8.13 -1.67
N GLU A 130 -7.56 8.02 -2.98
CA GLU A 130 -8.90 8.03 -3.59
C GLU A 130 -9.71 6.79 -3.23
N GLN A 131 -9.07 5.62 -3.14
CA GLN A 131 -9.71 4.40 -2.67
C GLN A 131 -10.17 4.54 -1.21
N MET A 132 -9.33 5.12 -0.35
CA MET A 132 -9.69 5.36 1.06
C MET A 132 -10.86 6.34 1.24
N LYS A 133 -11.09 7.26 0.29
CA LYS A 133 -12.20 8.23 0.33
C LYS A 133 -13.54 7.67 -0.16
N LYS A 134 -13.52 6.56 -0.91
CA LYS A 134 -14.73 5.92 -1.47
C LYS A 134 -15.38 4.94 -0.49
N LYS A 135 -14.79 4.75 0.68
CA LYS A 135 -15.28 3.91 1.78
C LYS A 135 -15.92 4.80 2.85
#